data_AF-A0A948GXX8-F1
#
_entry.id   AF-A0A948GXX8-F1
#
_cell.length_a   1.000
_cell.length_b   1.000
_cell.length_c   1.000
_cell.angle_alpha   90.00
_cell.angle_beta   90.00
_cell.angle_gamma   90.00
#
_symmetry.space_group_name_H-M   'P 1'
#
loop_
_entity.id
_entity.type
_entity.pdbx_description
1 polymer ?
#
loop_
_entity_poly.entity_id
_entity_poly.type
_entity_poly.pdbx_seq_one_letter_code
_entity_poly.pdbx_strand_id
1 'polypeptide(L)'
;MEKEYRALSLENKTFKCLVSSDIFKIGLFWKDKELTRGNGFFSITEFSDGARFYSDKADCKIMESSESGICLRLIWDNLPIEEYWEIALKDNGVINWRIRVKLLQELDIIQHEVGLNIVSDYNRWLTSCEKGRFPVIRKKSSEWIDLEMDNPMVKAVGLFDSSLPFFSLPGLVFDFNNTLKFNRINLRNSPPQENIRGLLLIIPHKDEVKINQPGMLHDVFDADMRLIDKINLANYFRPYKKNDTQRWRSYSRDNIEINRSPGLSHHLLKRFKYHFHNRDIWYVIYRAILYALYFLKSSNIPDFFYYYRKTKKFPPASNKEKFVLENGRLKVVVAPSKACIDIYWDNKRLTENLGFV
;
A
#
# COMPACT_ATOMS: atom_id res chain seq x y z
N MET A 1 -15.04 -31.57 -22.12
CA MET A 1 -15.21 -30.19 -22.63
C MET A 1 -13.94 -29.43 -22.33
N GLU A 2 -13.05 -29.26 -23.30
CA GLU A 2 -11.96 -28.29 -23.20
C GLU A 2 -12.61 -26.90 -23.17
N LYS A 3 -12.38 -26.13 -22.09
CA LYS A 3 -12.75 -24.72 -22.08
C LYS A 3 -11.81 -24.02 -23.07
N GLU A 4 -12.38 -23.57 -24.18
CA GLU A 4 -11.67 -22.74 -25.15
C GLU A 4 -11.33 -21.41 -24.46
N TYR A 5 -10.08 -21.24 -24.05
CA TYR A 5 -9.61 -20.03 -23.37
C TYR A 5 -9.74 -18.84 -24.32
N ARG A 6 -10.60 -17.87 -23.95
CA ARG A 6 -10.70 -16.59 -24.66
C ARG A 6 -9.53 -15.69 -24.24
N ALA A 7 -8.35 -15.99 -24.78
CA ALA A 7 -7.20 -15.11 -24.65
C ALA A 7 -7.27 -14.00 -25.72
N LEU A 8 -7.30 -12.74 -25.29
CA LEU A 8 -7.11 -11.61 -26.18
C LEU A 8 -5.67 -11.12 -26.10
N SER A 9 -5.09 -10.76 -27.24
CA SER A 9 -3.75 -10.19 -27.30
C SER A 9 -3.75 -8.77 -27.86
N LEU A 10 -3.00 -7.88 -27.21
CA LEU A 10 -2.58 -6.59 -27.77
C LEU A 10 -1.09 -6.71 -28.09
N GLU A 11 -0.73 -6.58 -29.37
CA GLU A 11 0.62 -6.89 -29.83
C GLU A 11 1.24 -5.73 -30.62
N ASN A 12 2.51 -5.46 -30.37
CA ASN A 12 3.40 -4.81 -31.33
C ASN A 12 4.62 -5.72 -31.57
N LYS A 13 5.56 -5.27 -32.42
CA LYS A 13 6.76 -6.04 -32.79
C LYS A 13 7.56 -6.66 -31.63
N THR A 14 7.47 -6.12 -30.42
CA THR A 14 8.26 -6.57 -29.27
C THR A 14 7.48 -6.75 -27.98
N PHE A 15 6.25 -6.23 -27.93
CA PHE A 15 5.43 -6.14 -26.73
C PHE A 15 4.13 -6.91 -26.97
N LYS A 16 3.74 -7.73 -25.99
CA LYS A 16 2.45 -8.42 -26.02
C LYS A 16 1.78 -8.33 -24.65
N CYS A 17 0.53 -7.90 -24.62
CA CYS A 17 -0.35 -7.97 -23.44
C CYS A 17 -1.38 -9.07 -23.70
N LEU A 18 -1.48 -10.05 -22.79
CA LEU A 18 -2.46 -11.14 -22.86
C LEU A 18 -3.48 -10.99 -21.75
N VAL A 19 -4.76 -11.01 -22.08
CA VAL A 19 -5.86 -11.01 -21.10
C VAL A 19 -6.59 -12.34 -21.14
N SER A 20 -6.74 -12.98 -19.98
CA SER A 20 -7.51 -14.20 -19.78
C SER A 20 -8.60 -13.93 -18.74
N SER A 21 -9.87 -13.85 -19.17
CA SER A 21 -11.00 -13.55 -18.29
C SER A 21 -11.34 -14.69 -17.32
N ASP A 22 -11.15 -15.95 -17.73
CA ASP A 22 -11.59 -17.13 -16.95
C ASP A 22 -10.90 -17.27 -15.58
N ILE A 23 -9.66 -16.79 -15.48
CA ILE A 23 -8.84 -16.83 -14.26
C ILE A 23 -8.39 -15.43 -13.83
N PHE A 24 -8.96 -14.40 -14.43
CA PHE A 24 -8.51 -13.00 -14.37
C PHE A 24 -6.98 -12.85 -14.30
N LYS A 25 -6.33 -13.03 -15.47
CA LYS A 25 -4.89 -12.82 -15.62
C LYS A 25 -4.61 -11.84 -16.74
N ILE A 26 -3.76 -10.86 -16.47
CA ILE A 26 -3.23 -9.93 -17.47
C ILE A 26 -1.71 -10.07 -17.51
N GLY A 27 -1.19 -10.71 -18.55
CA GLY A 27 0.23 -10.98 -18.71
C GLY A 27 0.92 -9.98 -19.63
N LEU A 28 2.08 -9.44 -19.24
CA LEU A 28 2.97 -8.69 -20.11
C LEU A 28 4.10 -9.58 -20.62
N PHE A 29 4.42 -9.45 -21.90
CA PHE A 29 5.44 -10.24 -22.57
C PHE A 29 6.35 -9.32 -23.39
N TRP A 30 7.64 -9.65 -23.40
CA TRP A 30 8.63 -9.05 -24.28
C TRP A 30 9.43 -10.12 -24.99
N LYS A 31 9.37 -10.14 -26.33
CA LYS A 31 9.98 -11.20 -27.15
C LYS A 31 9.66 -12.61 -26.61
N ASP A 32 8.37 -12.87 -26.40
CA ASP A 32 7.82 -14.11 -25.83
C ASP A 32 8.25 -14.46 -24.39
N LYS A 33 9.03 -13.60 -23.73
CA LYS A 33 9.36 -13.73 -22.30
C LYS A 33 8.34 -12.99 -21.45
N GLU A 34 7.66 -13.71 -20.56
CA GLU A 34 6.73 -13.12 -19.60
C GLU A 34 7.47 -12.20 -18.60
N LEU A 35 6.99 -10.97 -18.47
CA LEU A 35 7.52 -9.95 -17.55
C LEU A 35 6.73 -9.90 -16.24
N THR A 36 5.48 -10.34 -16.28
CA THR A 36 4.58 -10.43 -15.13
C THR A 36 4.47 -11.86 -14.61
N ARG A 37 3.91 -12.05 -13.42
CA ARG A 37 3.63 -13.37 -12.85
C ARG A 37 2.35 -13.36 -12.02
N GLY A 38 1.77 -14.53 -11.76
CA GLY A 38 0.46 -14.64 -11.10
C GLY A 38 -0.62 -14.00 -11.97
N ASN A 39 -1.42 -13.11 -11.38
CA ASN A 39 -2.47 -12.35 -12.10
C ASN A 39 -1.89 -11.21 -12.97
N GLY A 40 -0.60 -10.90 -12.79
CA GLY A 40 0.08 -9.79 -13.44
C GLY A 40 -0.45 -8.44 -12.97
N PHE A 41 -1.55 -7.96 -13.53
CA PHE A 41 -2.20 -6.73 -13.10
C PHE A 41 -3.20 -7.04 -11.99
N PHE A 42 -3.29 -6.17 -11.00
CA PHE A 42 -4.26 -6.34 -9.92
C PHE A 42 -4.69 -4.99 -9.33
N SER A 43 -5.90 -4.98 -8.76
CA SER A 43 -6.37 -3.95 -7.85
C SER A 43 -6.84 -4.59 -6.53
N ILE A 44 -6.79 -3.80 -5.46
CA ILE A 44 -7.31 -4.13 -4.14
C ILE A 44 -8.09 -2.92 -3.64
N THR A 45 -9.36 -3.13 -3.28
CA THR A 45 -10.19 -2.08 -2.69
C THR A 45 -10.36 -2.36 -1.21
N GLU A 46 -10.00 -1.39 -0.37
CA GLU A 46 -10.08 -1.47 1.09
C GLU A 46 -11.16 -0.54 1.64
N PHE A 47 -12.02 -1.10 2.49
CA PHE A 47 -13.16 -0.43 3.10
C PHE A 47 -12.90 -0.08 4.57
N SER A 48 -13.75 0.77 5.15
CA SER A 48 -13.54 1.27 6.51
C SER A 48 -13.75 0.27 7.64
N ASP A 49 -14.43 -0.83 7.36
CA ASP A 49 -14.53 -1.99 8.24
C ASP A 49 -13.27 -2.88 8.23
N GLY A 50 -12.34 -2.61 7.31
CA GLY A 50 -11.11 -3.37 7.09
C GLY A 50 -11.25 -4.48 6.05
N ALA A 51 -12.41 -4.62 5.40
CA ALA A 51 -12.59 -5.58 4.32
C ALA A 51 -11.72 -5.20 3.11
N ARG A 52 -11.12 -6.20 2.48
CA ARG A 52 -10.25 -6.06 1.30
C ARG A 52 -10.75 -6.95 0.18
N PHE A 53 -10.98 -6.37 -0.98
CA PHE A 53 -11.47 -7.08 -2.16
C PHE A 53 -10.44 -7.02 -3.26
N TYR A 54 -10.10 -8.19 -3.80
CA TYR A 54 -9.06 -8.35 -4.80
C TYR A 54 -9.70 -8.55 -6.18
N SER A 55 -9.11 -7.94 -7.20
CA SER A 55 -9.58 -8.03 -8.60
C SER A 55 -9.64 -9.47 -9.13
N ASP A 56 -8.80 -10.37 -8.61
CA ASP A 56 -8.77 -11.78 -9.01
C ASP A 56 -9.95 -12.61 -8.47
N LYS A 57 -10.78 -12.01 -7.62
CA LYS A 57 -12.03 -12.60 -7.12
C LYS A 57 -13.26 -12.04 -7.82
N ALA A 58 -13.08 -11.11 -8.77
CA ALA A 58 -14.18 -10.56 -9.55
C ALA A 58 -14.54 -11.48 -10.73
N ASP A 59 -15.81 -11.49 -11.11
CA ASP A 59 -16.23 -11.92 -12.43
C ASP A 59 -15.77 -10.87 -13.45
N CYS A 60 -14.92 -11.29 -14.39
CA CYS A 60 -14.31 -10.41 -15.38
C CYS A 60 -14.99 -10.59 -16.73
N LYS A 61 -15.59 -9.52 -17.25
CA LYS A 61 -16.21 -9.48 -18.57
C LYS A 61 -15.41 -8.60 -19.50
N ILE A 62 -15.04 -9.13 -20.67
CA ILE A 62 -14.51 -8.32 -21.76
C ILE A 62 -15.70 -7.58 -22.37
N MET A 63 -15.69 -6.25 -22.26
CA MET A 63 -16.74 -5.39 -22.78
C MET A 63 -16.47 -5.03 -24.24
N GLU A 64 -15.23 -4.65 -24.53
CA GLU A 64 -14.78 -4.22 -25.85
C GLU A 64 -13.34 -4.67 -26.09
N SER A 65 -13.02 -4.97 -27.34
CA SER A 65 -11.66 -5.29 -27.78
C SER A 65 -11.43 -4.74 -29.18
N SER A 66 -10.29 -4.11 -29.39
CA SER A 66 -9.78 -3.67 -30.68
C SER A 66 -8.31 -4.03 -30.80
N GLU A 67 -7.70 -3.74 -31.96
CA GLU A 67 -6.25 -3.91 -32.15
C GLU A 67 -5.42 -3.04 -31.20
N SER A 68 -5.98 -1.92 -30.71
CA SER A 68 -5.29 -0.95 -29.90
C SER A 68 -5.71 -0.95 -28.43
N GLY A 69 -6.69 -1.75 -28.02
CA GLY A 69 -7.11 -1.76 -26.62
C GLY A 69 -8.15 -2.79 -26.24
N ILE A 70 -8.27 -2.99 -24.93
CA ILE A 70 -9.24 -3.90 -24.30
C ILE A 70 -9.90 -3.14 -23.14
N CYS A 71 -11.23 -3.26 -23.05
CA CYS A 71 -12.01 -2.77 -21.92
C CYS A 71 -12.59 -3.96 -21.15
N LEU A 72 -12.29 -4.03 -19.86
CA LEU A 72 -12.78 -5.07 -18.94
C LEU A 72 -13.72 -4.46 -17.91
N ARG A 73 -14.74 -5.22 -17.53
CA ARG A 73 -15.61 -4.92 -16.39
C ARG A 73 -15.47 -6.02 -15.34
N LEU A 74 -15.07 -5.63 -14.14
CA LEU A 74 -14.93 -6.50 -12.98
C LEU A 74 -16.13 -6.29 -12.06
N ILE A 75 -16.79 -7.38 -11.69
CA ILE A 75 -18.00 -7.40 -10.86
C ILE A 75 -17.79 -8.39 -9.72
N TRP A 76 -18.19 -8.03 -8.51
CA TRP A 76 -18.18 -8.93 -7.36
C TRP A 76 -19.62 -9.21 -6.94
N ASP A 77 -20.00 -10.48 -6.76
CA ASP A 77 -21.38 -10.88 -6.48
C ASP A 77 -21.99 -10.21 -5.22
N ASN A 78 -21.15 -9.92 -4.22
CA ASN A 78 -21.57 -9.39 -2.92
C ASN A 78 -20.98 -8.02 -2.61
N LEU A 79 -20.45 -7.32 -3.61
CA LEU A 79 -19.92 -5.98 -3.43
C LEU A 79 -20.51 -5.03 -4.48
N PRO A 80 -21.19 -3.96 -4.06
CA PRO A 80 -21.86 -3.02 -4.96
C PRO A 80 -20.87 -2.00 -5.55
N ILE A 81 -19.80 -2.54 -6.14
CA ILE A 81 -18.76 -1.83 -6.87
C ILE A 81 -18.55 -2.54 -8.21
N GLU A 82 -18.26 -1.76 -9.23
CA GLU A 82 -17.78 -2.25 -10.50
C GLU A 82 -16.48 -1.52 -10.84
N GLU A 83 -15.48 -2.27 -11.30
CA GLU A 83 -14.28 -1.66 -11.89
C GLU A 83 -14.30 -1.81 -13.41
N TYR A 84 -13.89 -0.75 -14.09
CA TYR A 84 -13.74 -0.67 -15.52
C TYR A 84 -12.27 -0.45 -15.83
N TRP A 85 -11.63 -1.45 -16.41
CA TRP A 85 -10.21 -1.40 -16.75
C TRP A 85 -10.07 -1.17 -18.25
N GLU A 86 -9.41 -0.08 -18.61
CA GLU A 86 -9.06 0.23 -19.98
C GLU A 86 -7.56 0.01 -20.15
N ILE A 87 -7.20 -0.91 -21.04
CA ILE A 87 -5.80 -1.19 -21.38
C ILE A 87 -5.63 -0.86 -22.84
N ALA A 88 -4.84 0.17 -23.15
CA ALA A 88 -4.63 0.64 -24.50
C ALA A 88 -3.15 0.59 -24.88
N LEU A 89 -2.86 0.08 -26.07
CA LEU A 89 -1.55 0.17 -26.70
C LEU A 89 -1.47 1.50 -27.45
N LYS A 90 -0.61 2.39 -26.97
CA LYS A 90 -0.29 3.66 -27.61
C LYS A 90 0.93 3.51 -28.53
N ASP A 91 1.17 4.53 -29.34
CA ASP A 91 2.36 4.65 -30.17
C ASP A 91 3.64 4.49 -29.33
N ASN A 92 4.71 4.02 -29.97
CA ASN A 92 6.02 3.77 -29.36
C ASN A 92 6.03 2.65 -28.30
N GLY A 93 5.03 1.77 -28.31
CA GLY A 93 5.00 0.60 -27.43
C GLY A 93 4.75 0.94 -25.97
N VAL A 94 4.00 2.02 -25.73
CA VAL A 94 3.51 2.38 -24.39
C VAL A 94 2.18 1.68 -24.16
N ILE A 95 2.02 1.02 -23.01
CA ILE A 95 0.69 0.56 -22.56
C ILE A 95 0.14 1.57 -21.58
N ASN A 96 -1.01 2.13 -21.88
CA ASN A 96 -1.79 2.85 -20.90
C ASN A 96 -2.75 1.90 -20.20
N TRP A 97 -2.81 2.02 -18.87
CA TRP A 97 -3.76 1.30 -18.03
C TRP A 97 -4.50 2.31 -17.17
N ARG A 98 -5.82 2.34 -17.34
CA ARG A 98 -6.72 3.18 -16.57
C ARG A 98 -7.75 2.30 -15.85
N ILE A 99 -8.02 2.65 -14.59
CA ILE A 99 -9.09 2.04 -13.79
C ILE A 99 -10.08 3.12 -13.41
N ARG A 100 -11.34 2.85 -13.72
CA ARG A 100 -12.48 3.63 -13.25
C ARG A 100 -13.37 2.78 -12.37
N VAL A 101 -13.97 3.40 -11.38
CA VAL A 101 -14.83 2.74 -10.40
C VAL A 101 -16.23 3.32 -10.49
N LYS A 102 -17.23 2.45 -10.52
CA LYS A 102 -18.64 2.82 -10.38
C LYS A 102 -19.21 2.19 -9.13
N LEU A 103 -19.70 3.01 -8.21
CA LEU A 103 -20.41 2.52 -7.04
C LEU A 103 -21.89 2.30 -7.38
N LEU A 104 -22.45 1.17 -6.97
CA LEU A 104 -23.88 0.89 -7.10
C LEU A 104 -24.67 1.37 -5.88
N GLN A 105 -23.99 1.51 -4.74
CA GLN A 105 -24.51 2.13 -3.51
C GLN A 105 -23.38 2.88 -2.80
N GLU A 106 -23.71 3.69 -1.78
CA GLU A 106 -22.71 4.40 -1.00
C GLU A 106 -21.84 3.40 -0.23
N LEU A 107 -20.52 3.54 -0.37
CA LEU A 107 -19.52 2.70 0.31
C LEU A 107 -18.44 3.60 0.89
N ASP A 108 -17.96 3.24 2.07
CA ASP A 108 -16.88 3.96 2.74
C ASP A 108 -15.52 3.32 2.36
N ILE A 109 -15.04 3.70 1.17
CA ILE A 109 -13.76 3.22 0.65
C ILE A 109 -12.63 4.05 1.27
N ILE A 110 -11.68 3.37 1.93
CA ILE A 110 -10.50 4.02 2.51
C ILE A 110 -9.42 4.23 1.45
N GLN A 111 -9.16 3.21 0.63
CA GLN A 111 -8.08 3.27 -0.37
C GLN A 111 -8.28 2.25 -1.47
N HIS A 112 -7.67 2.53 -2.63
CA HIS A 112 -7.37 1.54 -3.64
C HIS A 112 -5.87 1.26 -3.66
N GLU A 113 -5.49 0.01 -3.83
CA GLU A 113 -4.12 -0.40 -4.13
C GLU A 113 -4.11 -0.98 -5.55
N VAL A 114 -3.32 -0.41 -6.46
CA VAL A 114 -3.26 -0.83 -7.87
C VAL A 114 -1.83 -1.19 -8.21
N GLY A 115 -1.59 -2.33 -8.86
CA GLY A 115 -0.23 -2.79 -9.02
C GLY A 115 0.03 -3.87 -10.07
N LEU A 116 1.31 -4.22 -10.16
CA LEU A 116 1.85 -5.26 -11.02
C LEU A 116 2.59 -6.30 -10.18
N ASN A 117 2.33 -7.56 -10.47
CA ASN A 117 3.11 -8.70 -10.02
C ASN A 117 4.11 -9.03 -11.14
N ILE A 118 5.39 -8.78 -10.90
CA ILE A 118 6.48 -8.95 -11.86
C ILE A 118 7.34 -10.18 -11.54
N VAL A 119 8.00 -10.72 -12.56
CA VAL A 119 8.99 -11.81 -12.37
C VAL A 119 10.16 -11.35 -11.49
N SER A 120 10.67 -12.25 -10.65
CA SER A 120 11.74 -11.93 -9.69
C SER A 120 13.11 -11.67 -10.31
N ASP A 121 13.29 -11.96 -11.60
CA ASP A 121 14.43 -11.55 -12.43
C ASP A 121 14.67 -10.03 -12.38
N TYR A 122 13.62 -9.23 -12.21
CA TYR A 122 13.74 -7.81 -11.87
C TYR A 122 14.29 -7.65 -10.44
N ASN A 123 15.61 -7.57 -10.32
CA ASN A 123 16.32 -7.53 -9.04
C ASN A 123 16.75 -6.12 -8.60
N ARG A 124 16.51 -5.10 -9.43
CA ARG A 124 16.75 -3.70 -9.07
C ARG A 124 15.58 -2.81 -9.43
N TRP A 125 15.54 -1.69 -8.74
CA TRP A 125 14.56 -0.65 -8.96
C TRP A 125 15.25 0.73 -8.91
N LEU A 126 14.63 1.70 -9.58
CA LEU A 126 15.08 3.09 -9.70
C LEU A 126 13.86 4.00 -9.64
N THR A 127 13.99 5.11 -8.92
CA THR A 127 13.07 6.25 -9.02
C THR A 127 13.86 7.50 -9.41
N SER A 128 13.22 8.66 -9.44
CA SER A 128 13.92 9.93 -9.65
C SER A 128 14.78 10.37 -8.47
N CYS A 129 14.56 9.78 -7.29
CA CYS A 129 15.15 10.22 -6.04
C CYS A 129 16.23 9.24 -5.55
N GLU A 130 16.03 7.95 -5.78
CA GLU A 130 16.84 6.89 -5.19
C GLU A 130 16.84 5.64 -6.08
N LYS A 131 17.69 4.67 -5.73
CA LYS A 131 17.77 3.37 -6.41
C LYS A 131 18.09 2.30 -5.39
N GLY A 132 17.61 1.09 -5.63
CA GLY A 132 17.84 -0.02 -4.72
C GLY A 132 17.92 -1.37 -5.39
N ARG A 133 18.06 -2.39 -4.55
CA ARG A 133 18.00 -3.80 -4.96
C ARG A 133 16.85 -4.45 -4.21
N PHE A 134 16.14 -5.34 -4.89
CA PHE A 134 15.23 -6.22 -4.17
C PHE A 134 16.03 -7.22 -3.34
N PRO A 135 15.69 -7.44 -2.06
CA PRO A 135 16.32 -8.49 -1.30
C PRO A 135 16.01 -9.86 -1.90
N VAL A 136 16.88 -10.84 -1.69
CA VAL A 136 16.62 -12.21 -2.13
C VAL A 136 15.37 -12.74 -1.42
N ILE A 137 14.45 -13.34 -2.16
CA ILE A 137 13.25 -13.97 -1.59
C ILE A 137 13.71 -15.20 -0.78
N ARG A 138 13.68 -15.09 0.56
CA ARG A 138 14.23 -16.10 1.47
C ARG A 138 13.25 -17.24 1.67
N LYS A 139 13.72 -18.49 1.57
CA LYS A 139 12.92 -19.74 1.73
C LYS A 139 12.03 -19.81 2.99
N LYS A 140 12.33 -19.02 4.03
CA LYS A 140 11.60 -19.02 5.32
C LYS A 140 10.52 -17.94 5.43
N SER A 141 10.38 -17.06 4.45
CA SER A 141 9.33 -16.03 4.46
C SER A 141 8.00 -16.68 4.09
N SER A 142 6.99 -16.50 4.95
CA SER A 142 5.62 -16.96 4.72
C SER A 142 4.68 -15.82 4.30
N GLU A 143 5.16 -14.58 4.33
CA GLU A 143 4.38 -13.37 4.15
C GLU A 143 5.04 -12.47 3.11
N TRP A 144 4.23 -11.57 2.54
CA TRP A 144 4.77 -10.50 1.72
C TRP A 144 5.65 -9.57 2.56
N ILE A 145 6.82 -9.21 2.03
CA ILE A 145 7.76 -8.31 2.70
C ILE A 145 7.84 -7.01 1.91
N ASP A 146 7.39 -5.93 2.53
CA ASP A 146 7.52 -4.57 1.99
C ASP A 146 8.97 -4.10 2.05
N LEU A 147 9.36 -3.32 1.04
CA LEU A 147 10.66 -2.67 0.95
C LEU A 147 10.48 -1.22 1.38
N GLU A 148 11.29 -0.80 2.35
CA GLU A 148 11.36 0.60 2.75
C GLU A 148 12.02 1.43 1.64
N MET A 149 11.41 2.58 1.34
CA MET A 149 11.90 3.58 0.40
C MET A 149 12.04 4.90 1.15
N ASP A 150 13.09 5.67 0.84
CA ASP A 150 13.30 6.98 1.44
C ASP A 150 12.21 7.98 0.99
N ASN A 151 11.74 7.84 -0.26
CA ASN A 151 10.71 8.68 -0.84
C ASN A 151 9.65 7.84 -1.59
N PRO A 152 8.57 7.41 -0.91
CA PRO A 152 7.46 6.70 -1.53
C PRO A 152 6.52 7.62 -2.34
N MET A 153 6.79 8.93 -2.42
CA MET A 153 5.94 9.94 -3.07
C MET A 153 6.38 10.28 -4.51
N VAL A 154 6.99 9.32 -5.20
CA VAL A 154 7.44 9.44 -6.59
C VAL A 154 6.29 9.19 -7.57
N LYS A 155 6.36 9.69 -8.81
CA LYS A 155 5.32 9.42 -9.84
C LYS A 155 5.66 8.33 -10.85
N ALA A 156 6.87 7.79 -10.78
CA ALA A 156 7.26 6.69 -11.63
C ALA A 156 8.28 5.81 -10.91
N VAL A 157 8.31 4.54 -11.28
CA VAL A 157 9.34 3.58 -10.88
C VAL A 157 9.84 2.79 -12.08
N GLY A 158 11.13 2.56 -12.12
CA GLY A 158 11.81 1.76 -13.11
C GLY A 158 12.29 0.46 -12.47
N LEU A 159 12.10 -0.65 -13.16
CA LEU A 159 12.51 -1.98 -12.77
C LEU A 159 13.49 -2.48 -13.82
N PHE A 160 14.59 -3.07 -13.38
CA PHE A 160 15.57 -3.61 -14.30
C PHE A 160 16.34 -4.76 -13.66
N ASP A 161 16.75 -5.69 -14.51
CA ASP A 161 17.69 -6.74 -14.12
C ASP A 161 19.14 -6.20 -14.20
N SER A 162 19.98 -6.59 -13.26
CA SER A 162 21.42 -6.29 -13.27
C SER A 162 22.32 -7.43 -13.73
N SER A 163 21.75 -8.57 -14.15
CA SER A 163 22.50 -9.67 -14.73
C SER A 163 23.17 -9.29 -16.06
N LEU A 164 24.31 -9.93 -16.33
CA LEU A 164 25.20 -9.69 -17.47
C LEU A 164 24.48 -9.90 -18.83
N PRO A 165 25.01 -9.30 -19.92
CA PRO A 165 24.21 -8.75 -21.03
C PRO A 165 23.44 -9.76 -21.88
N PHE A 166 23.67 -11.07 -21.74
CA PHE A 166 23.05 -12.09 -22.58
C PHE A 166 21.62 -12.48 -22.12
N PHE A 167 21.22 -12.13 -20.89
CA PHE A 167 19.92 -12.49 -20.32
C PHE A 167 19.06 -11.29 -19.89
N SER A 168 19.35 -10.10 -20.42
CA SER A 168 18.77 -8.86 -19.93
C SER A 168 17.29 -8.71 -20.30
N LEU A 169 16.41 -8.76 -19.29
CA LEU A 169 15.09 -8.16 -19.37
C LEU A 169 15.22 -6.66 -19.74
N PRO A 170 14.24 -6.09 -20.47
CA PRO A 170 14.20 -4.66 -20.73
C PRO A 170 14.03 -3.90 -19.40
N GLY A 171 14.35 -2.61 -19.38
CA GLY A 171 13.87 -1.75 -18.31
C GLY A 171 12.35 -1.64 -18.41
N LEU A 172 11.63 -1.91 -17.32
CA LEU A 172 10.18 -1.70 -17.24
C LEU A 172 9.93 -0.44 -16.42
N VAL A 173 9.28 0.55 -17.01
CA VAL A 173 8.84 1.75 -16.31
C VAL A 173 7.35 1.67 -16.08
N PHE A 174 6.94 1.98 -14.85
CA PHE A 174 5.56 2.21 -14.46
C PHE A 174 5.42 3.68 -14.06
N ASP A 175 4.75 4.46 -14.90
CA ASP A 175 4.61 5.90 -14.79
C ASP A 175 3.15 6.27 -14.54
N PHE A 176 2.86 6.69 -13.32
CA PHE A 176 1.53 7.04 -12.85
C PHE A 176 1.41 8.55 -12.61
N ASN A 177 2.15 9.35 -13.40
CA ASN A 177 2.03 10.81 -13.37
C ASN A 177 0.63 11.31 -13.78
N ASN A 178 -0.10 10.52 -14.59
CA ASN A 178 -1.48 10.81 -14.97
C ASN A 178 -2.48 10.55 -13.83
N THR A 179 -2.10 9.78 -12.80
CA THR A 179 -2.92 9.59 -11.61
C THR A 179 -2.89 10.88 -10.78
N LEU A 180 -3.95 11.68 -10.90
CA LEU A 180 -4.10 12.99 -10.27
C LEU A 180 -4.12 12.93 -8.75
N LYS A 181 -4.63 11.83 -8.19
CA LYS A 181 -4.77 11.63 -6.76
C LYS A 181 -3.41 11.55 -6.07
N PHE A 182 -3.43 11.90 -4.78
CA PHE A 182 -2.32 11.61 -3.88
C PHE A 182 -2.08 10.10 -3.90
N ASN A 183 -0.83 9.67 -4.00
CA ASN A 183 -0.49 8.26 -4.04
C ASN A 183 0.90 8.01 -3.46
N ARG A 184 1.09 6.80 -2.95
CA ARG A 184 2.38 6.31 -2.47
C ARG A 184 2.71 4.99 -3.14
N ILE A 185 3.96 4.82 -3.54
CA ILE A 185 4.44 3.53 -4.04
C ILE A 185 4.83 2.62 -2.87
N ASN A 186 4.61 1.33 -3.04
CA ASN A 186 5.12 0.28 -2.17
C ASN A 186 5.71 -0.84 -3.05
N LEU A 187 6.95 -1.21 -2.77
CA LEU A 187 7.62 -2.33 -3.43
C LEU A 187 7.62 -3.51 -2.47
N ARG A 188 7.29 -4.70 -2.94
CA ARG A 188 7.17 -5.87 -2.06
C ARG A 188 7.70 -7.15 -2.69
N ASN A 189 8.05 -8.10 -1.83
CA ASN A 189 8.43 -9.45 -2.22
C ASN A 189 7.37 -10.43 -1.78
N SER A 190 7.01 -11.36 -2.65
CA SER A 190 6.14 -12.46 -2.27
C SER A 190 6.89 -13.49 -1.40
N PRO A 191 6.16 -14.43 -0.80
CA PRO A 191 6.72 -15.68 -0.33
C PRO A 191 7.48 -16.44 -1.45
N PRO A 192 8.42 -17.34 -1.10
CA PRO A 192 9.24 -18.11 -2.04
C PRO A 192 8.48 -18.96 -3.04
N GLN A 193 7.29 -19.46 -2.66
CA GLN A 193 6.46 -20.33 -3.47
C GLN A 193 5.94 -19.60 -4.71
N GLU A 194 5.68 -18.30 -4.57
CA GLU A 194 5.22 -17.45 -5.65
C GLU A 194 6.40 -16.90 -6.47
N ASN A 195 7.49 -16.51 -5.81
CA ASN A 195 8.68 -15.94 -6.43
C ASN A 195 8.36 -14.74 -7.35
N ILE A 196 7.63 -13.77 -6.80
CA ILE A 196 7.09 -12.56 -7.44
C ILE A 196 7.63 -11.32 -6.72
N ARG A 197 7.81 -10.22 -7.45
CA ARG A 197 7.90 -8.88 -6.86
C ARG A 197 6.59 -8.15 -7.11
N GLY A 198 6.07 -7.48 -6.10
CA GLY A 198 4.93 -6.59 -6.24
C GLY A 198 5.40 -5.16 -6.39
N LEU A 199 4.84 -4.49 -7.38
CA LEU A 199 4.86 -3.05 -7.51
C LEU A 199 3.46 -2.54 -7.24
N LEU A 200 3.27 -1.80 -6.17
CA LEU A 200 1.97 -1.37 -5.69
C LEU A 200 1.90 0.15 -5.58
N LEU A 201 0.83 0.74 -6.10
CA LEU A 201 0.46 2.13 -5.90
C LEU A 201 -0.73 2.17 -4.94
N ILE A 202 -0.59 2.86 -3.82
CA ILE A 202 -1.64 3.03 -2.83
C ILE A 202 -2.23 4.43 -2.97
N ILE A 203 -3.54 4.49 -3.18
CA ILE A 203 -4.33 5.69 -3.50
C ILE A 203 -5.38 5.86 -2.38
N PRO A 204 -5.09 6.67 -1.34
CA PRO A 204 -6.07 6.93 -0.29
C PRO A 204 -7.22 7.80 -0.78
N HIS A 205 -8.43 7.55 -0.27
CA HIS A 205 -9.65 8.31 -0.54
C HIS A 205 -10.15 9.12 0.65
N LYS A 206 -9.26 9.34 1.61
CA LYS A 206 -9.57 10.09 2.83
C LYS A 206 -10.17 11.46 2.44
N ASP A 207 -11.40 11.69 2.88
CA ASP A 207 -12.15 12.94 2.70
C ASP A 207 -12.68 13.23 1.28
N GLU A 208 -12.60 12.28 0.33
CA GLU A 208 -13.14 12.46 -1.03
C GLU A 208 -14.64 12.08 -1.12
N VAL A 209 -15.52 12.97 -0.66
CA VAL A 209 -16.99 12.80 -0.72
C VAL A 209 -17.50 12.40 -2.11
N LYS A 210 -16.77 12.80 -3.17
CA LYS A 210 -17.17 12.53 -4.56
C LYS A 210 -17.15 11.05 -4.94
N ILE A 211 -16.24 10.24 -4.40
CA ILE A 211 -16.13 8.82 -4.81
C ILE A 211 -17.27 7.98 -4.27
N ASN A 212 -17.87 8.42 -3.16
CA ASN A 212 -18.93 7.70 -2.48
C ASN A 212 -20.30 7.90 -3.15
N GLN A 213 -20.37 8.61 -4.28
CA GLN A 213 -21.62 8.91 -4.98
C GLN A 213 -22.04 7.75 -5.89
N PRO A 214 -23.17 7.08 -5.62
CA PRO A 214 -23.65 5.98 -6.44
C PRO A 214 -23.97 6.41 -7.88
N GLY A 215 -23.76 5.50 -8.82
CA GLY A 215 -24.09 5.67 -10.23
C GLY A 215 -23.08 6.46 -11.05
N MET A 216 -22.17 7.20 -10.42
CA MET A 216 -21.11 7.94 -11.10
C MET A 216 -19.88 7.05 -11.34
N LEU A 217 -19.20 7.32 -12.46
CA LEU A 217 -17.94 6.68 -12.81
C LEU A 217 -16.79 7.59 -12.41
N HIS A 218 -15.85 7.08 -11.62
CA HIS A 218 -14.74 7.85 -11.06
C HIS A 218 -13.40 7.31 -11.54
N ASP A 219 -12.53 8.19 -12.05
CA ASP A 219 -11.13 7.84 -12.32
C ASP A 219 -10.39 7.60 -10.99
N VAL A 220 -9.86 6.39 -10.82
CA VAL A 220 -9.06 6.02 -9.65
C VAL A 220 -7.58 6.00 -10.00
N PHE A 221 -7.26 5.45 -11.16
CA PHE A 221 -5.88 5.19 -11.57
C PHE A 221 -5.69 5.39 -13.07
N ASP A 222 -4.56 5.98 -13.45
CA ASP A 222 -4.11 6.12 -14.83
C ASP A 222 -2.57 6.10 -14.85
N ALA A 223 -2.01 5.11 -15.55
CA ALA A 223 -0.58 4.98 -15.71
C ALA A 223 -0.19 4.52 -17.11
N ASP A 224 1.00 4.95 -17.52
CA ASP A 224 1.71 4.45 -18.69
C ASP A 224 2.79 3.45 -18.25
N MET A 225 2.87 2.32 -18.95
CA MET A 225 3.92 1.33 -18.85
C MET A 225 4.79 1.38 -20.11
N ARG A 226 6.11 1.33 -19.92
CA ARG A 226 7.07 1.44 -21.02
C ARG A 226 8.18 0.42 -20.88
N LEU A 227 8.57 -0.18 -21.99
CA LEU A 227 9.83 -0.91 -22.08
C LEU A 227 10.90 0.02 -22.62
N ILE A 228 12.00 0.17 -21.89
CA ILE A 228 13.09 1.09 -22.21
C ILE A 228 14.41 0.32 -22.14
N ASP A 229 15.35 0.68 -23.01
CA ASP A 229 16.74 0.25 -22.86
C ASP A 229 17.27 0.66 -21.46
N LYS A 230 17.96 -0.25 -20.78
CA LYS A 230 18.57 -0.01 -19.47
C LYS A 230 19.44 1.25 -19.46
N ILE A 231 20.15 1.54 -20.56
CA ILE A 231 21.02 2.72 -20.69
C ILE A 231 20.21 4.02 -20.61
N ASN A 232 18.97 3.99 -21.09
CA ASN A 232 18.09 5.17 -21.16
C ASN A 232 17.19 5.32 -19.92
N LEU A 233 17.16 4.33 -19.02
CA LEU A 233 16.29 4.36 -17.84
C LEU A 233 16.56 5.57 -16.94
N ALA A 234 17.83 5.89 -16.68
CA ALA A 234 18.18 7.06 -15.87
C ALA A 234 17.75 8.40 -16.50
N ASN A 235 17.79 8.50 -17.83
CA ASN A 235 17.34 9.69 -18.54
C ASN A 235 15.83 9.89 -18.42
N TYR A 236 15.05 8.80 -18.37
CA TYR A 236 13.60 8.85 -18.15
C TYR A 236 13.23 9.54 -16.84
N PHE A 237 13.96 9.27 -15.75
CA PHE A 237 13.64 9.79 -14.42
C PHE A 237 14.17 11.20 -14.15
N ARG A 238 15.05 11.73 -15.00
CA ARG A 238 15.68 13.04 -14.80
C ARG A 238 14.67 14.20 -14.68
N PRO A 239 13.59 14.28 -15.50
CA PRO A 239 12.58 15.34 -15.38
C PRO A 239 11.77 15.28 -14.07
N TYR A 240 11.62 14.09 -13.47
CA TYR A 240 10.80 13.88 -12.27
C TYR A 240 11.46 14.39 -10.99
N LYS A 241 12.80 14.42 -10.93
CA LYS A 241 13.57 14.63 -9.70
C LYS A 241 13.17 15.87 -8.91
N LYS A 242 12.99 17.01 -9.59
CA LYS A 242 12.62 18.27 -8.93
C LYS A 242 11.23 18.18 -8.30
N ASN A 243 10.25 17.69 -9.05
CA ASN A 243 8.85 17.62 -8.61
C ASN A 243 8.67 16.60 -7.48
N ASP A 244 9.28 15.42 -7.59
CA ASP A 244 9.13 14.37 -6.58
C ASP A 244 9.87 14.69 -5.28
N THR A 245 10.99 15.42 -5.35
CA THR A 245 11.66 15.98 -4.16
C THR A 245 10.77 17.01 -3.46
N GLN A 246 10.09 17.87 -4.23
CA GLN A 246 9.20 18.88 -3.67
C GLN A 246 7.97 18.24 -3.01
N ARG A 247 7.33 17.27 -3.69
CA ARG A 247 6.19 16.51 -3.13
C ARG A 247 6.54 15.85 -1.80
N TRP A 248 7.70 15.20 -1.73
CA TRP A 248 8.18 14.57 -0.50
C TRP A 248 8.39 15.57 0.65
N ARG A 249 8.92 16.75 0.36
CA ARG A 249 9.08 17.81 1.37
C ARG A 249 7.75 18.32 1.89
N SER A 250 6.75 18.48 1.02
CA SER A 250 5.39 18.85 1.45
C SER A 250 4.78 17.75 2.32
N TYR A 251 4.79 16.51 1.84
CA TYR A 251 4.24 15.37 2.58
C TYR A 251 4.91 15.14 3.94
N SER A 252 6.24 15.24 4.01
CA SER A 252 6.97 15.05 5.26
C SER A 252 6.70 16.18 6.25
N ARG A 253 6.52 17.43 5.81
CA ARG A 253 6.09 18.52 6.70
C ARG A 253 4.71 18.25 7.30
N ASP A 254 3.73 17.90 6.46
CA ASP A 254 2.36 17.64 6.90
C ASP A 254 2.30 16.46 7.89
N ASN A 255 3.10 15.40 7.66
CA ASN A 255 3.16 14.25 8.57
C ASN A 255 4.01 14.48 9.81
N ILE A 256 5.07 15.30 9.75
CA ILE A 256 5.82 15.69 10.94
C ILE A 256 4.94 16.52 11.87
N GLU A 257 4.04 17.36 11.33
CA GLU A 257 3.06 18.07 12.14
C GLU A 257 2.03 17.13 12.78
N ILE A 258 1.59 16.09 12.07
CA ILE A 258 0.73 15.03 12.63
C ILE A 258 1.45 14.24 13.73
N ASN A 259 2.73 13.93 13.54
CA ASN A 259 3.56 13.23 14.53
C ASN A 259 3.99 14.11 15.72
N ARG A 260 3.89 15.43 15.60
CA ARG A 260 4.08 16.38 16.70
C ARG A 260 2.77 16.74 17.43
N SER A 261 1.63 16.24 16.97
CA SER A 261 0.32 16.50 17.58
C SER A 261 -0.21 15.29 18.38
N PRO A 262 -1.24 15.46 19.22
CA PRO A 262 -1.98 14.37 19.90
C PRO A 262 -2.52 13.24 18.98
N GLY A 263 -2.33 13.35 17.66
CA GLY A 263 -2.70 12.38 16.64
C GLY A 263 -1.97 11.04 16.72
N LEU A 264 -0.69 10.98 17.11
CA LEU A 264 0.01 9.70 17.34
C LEU A 264 -0.65 8.93 18.48
N SER A 265 -0.98 9.63 19.57
CA SER A 265 -1.73 9.08 20.70
C SER A 265 -3.12 8.61 20.26
N HIS A 266 -3.81 9.36 19.39
CA HIS A 266 -5.12 9.00 18.85
C HIS A 266 -5.07 7.78 17.89
N HIS A 267 -4.02 7.68 17.07
CA HIS A 267 -3.79 6.55 16.16
C HIS A 267 -3.48 5.27 16.94
N LEU A 268 -2.57 5.36 17.93
CA LEU A 268 -2.29 4.28 18.87
C LEU A 268 -3.55 3.90 19.65
N LEU A 269 -4.34 4.87 20.15
CA LEU A 269 -5.62 4.62 20.84
C LEU A 269 -6.68 3.98 19.94
N LYS A 270 -6.75 4.31 18.65
CA LYS A 270 -7.69 3.68 17.69
C LYS A 270 -7.28 2.25 17.36
N ARG A 271 -5.99 1.99 17.12
CA ARG A 271 -5.48 0.63 16.92
C ARG A 271 -5.60 -0.22 18.19
N PHE A 272 -5.37 0.39 19.35
CA PHE A 272 -5.74 -0.20 20.64
C PHE A 272 -7.23 -0.53 20.65
N LYS A 273 -8.14 0.45 20.49
CA LYS A 273 -9.59 0.19 20.56
C LYS A 273 -10.08 -0.94 19.66
N TYR A 274 -9.57 -1.06 18.43
CA TYR A 274 -9.99 -2.08 17.46
C TYR A 274 -9.55 -3.50 17.85
N HIS A 275 -8.36 -3.67 18.43
CA HIS A 275 -7.90 -4.98 18.92
C HIS A 275 -8.51 -5.38 20.29
N PHE A 276 -8.99 -4.41 21.08
CA PHE A 276 -9.27 -4.58 22.51
C PHE A 276 -10.66 -5.08 22.86
N HIS A 277 -11.64 -5.02 21.95
CA HIS A 277 -13.00 -5.43 22.28
C HIS A 277 -13.19 -6.94 22.46
N ASN A 278 -12.20 -7.78 22.09
CA ASN A 278 -12.45 -9.22 21.99
C ASN A 278 -11.42 -10.16 22.67
N ARG A 279 -10.30 -9.70 23.25
CA ARG A 279 -9.32 -10.59 23.94
C ARG A 279 -8.52 -9.90 25.06
N ASP A 280 -8.16 -10.65 26.10
CA ASP A 280 -7.12 -10.24 27.06
C ASP A 280 -5.74 -10.22 26.38
N ILE A 281 -4.87 -9.30 26.79
CA ILE A 281 -3.62 -9.03 26.07
C ILE A 281 -2.41 -9.39 26.92
N TRP A 282 -1.45 -10.04 26.26
CA TRP A 282 -0.07 -10.13 26.69
C TRP A 282 0.75 -9.08 25.93
N TYR A 283 1.51 -8.26 26.64
CA TYR A 283 2.56 -7.47 26.00
C TYR A 283 3.89 -7.66 26.72
N VAL A 284 4.96 -7.49 25.94
CA VAL A 284 6.33 -7.70 26.38
C VAL A 284 7.05 -6.38 26.28
N ILE A 285 7.57 -5.89 27.41
CA ILE A 285 8.46 -4.74 27.42
C ILE A 285 9.89 -5.26 27.29
N TYR A 286 10.63 -4.75 26.31
CA TYR A 286 12.01 -5.12 26.08
C TYR A 286 12.98 -4.14 26.74
N ARG A 287 13.89 -4.65 27.57
CA ARG A 287 15.12 -3.93 27.95
C ARG A 287 16.30 -4.90 28.07
N ALA A 288 17.13 -4.91 27.02
CA ALA A 288 18.39 -5.64 26.88
C ALA A 288 18.31 -7.18 27.05
N ILE A 289 18.04 -7.68 28.26
CA ILE A 289 18.08 -9.12 28.59
C ILE A 289 16.90 -9.55 29.48
N LEU A 290 16.01 -8.63 29.89
CA LEU A 290 14.85 -8.95 30.73
C LEU A 290 13.56 -8.92 29.91
N TYR A 291 12.79 -10.01 29.99
CA TYR A 291 11.43 -10.09 29.45
C TYR A 291 10.44 -9.88 30.61
N ALA A 292 9.67 -8.80 30.58
CA ALA A 292 8.52 -8.63 31.45
C ALA A 292 7.25 -8.90 30.64
N LEU A 293 6.60 -10.03 30.92
CA LEU A 293 5.33 -10.45 30.32
C LEU A 293 4.18 -9.89 31.17
N TYR A 294 3.38 -8.98 30.62
CA TYR A 294 2.24 -8.41 31.34
C TYR A 294 0.93 -8.92 30.76
N PHE A 295 0.02 -9.36 31.62
CA PHE A 295 -1.35 -9.73 31.28
C PHE A 295 -2.32 -8.65 31.76
N LEU A 296 -2.96 -7.95 30.83
CA LEU A 296 -4.00 -6.97 31.17
C LEU A 296 -5.38 -7.56 30.88
N LYS A 297 -6.18 -7.69 31.95
CA LYS A 297 -7.59 -8.12 31.86
C LYS A 297 -8.44 -7.00 31.28
N SER A 298 -9.27 -7.37 30.31
CA SER A 298 -10.25 -6.52 29.62
C SER A 298 -11.17 -5.71 30.56
N SER A 299 -11.44 -6.21 31.78
CA SER A 299 -12.28 -5.55 32.79
C SER A 299 -11.73 -4.24 33.37
N ASN A 300 -10.41 -4.02 33.32
CA ASN A 300 -9.76 -2.89 34.00
C ASN A 300 -9.59 -1.65 33.11
N ILE A 301 -10.09 -1.71 31.87
CA ILE A 301 -9.81 -0.78 30.78
C ILE A 301 -10.94 0.24 30.52
N PRO A 302 -12.23 -0.02 30.84
CA PRO A 302 -13.31 0.96 30.61
C PRO A 302 -13.09 2.32 31.27
N ASP A 303 -12.47 2.36 32.46
CA ASP A 303 -12.21 3.60 33.20
C ASP A 303 -11.21 4.52 32.49
N PHE A 304 -10.24 3.95 31.77
CA PHE A 304 -9.23 4.69 31.00
C PHE A 304 -9.84 5.39 29.77
N PHE A 305 -10.73 4.71 29.04
CA PHE A 305 -11.38 5.28 27.86
C PHE A 305 -12.54 6.23 28.19
N TYR A 306 -13.22 6.04 29.34
CA TYR A 306 -14.28 6.94 29.81
C TYR A 306 -13.76 8.35 30.09
N TYR A 307 -12.58 8.47 30.72
CA TYR A 307 -11.95 9.77 31.00
C TYR A 307 -11.56 10.54 29.72
N TYR A 308 -11.08 9.84 28.68
CA TYR A 308 -10.65 10.47 27.42
C TYR A 308 -11.82 11.08 26.61
N ARG A 309 -13.04 10.52 26.73
CA ARG A 309 -14.22 11.00 25.97
C ARG A 309 -14.83 12.30 26.50
N LYS A 310 -14.68 12.62 27.79
CA LYS A 310 -15.28 13.82 28.41
C LYS A 310 -14.49 15.11 28.16
N THR A 311 -13.21 15.04 27.83
CA THR A 311 -12.31 16.21 27.70
C THR A 311 -12.09 16.62 26.25
N LYS A 312 -13.16 16.93 25.49
CA LYS A 312 -13.04 17.43 24.11
C LYS A 312 -12.48 18.85 23.97
N LYS A 313 -12.34 19.60 25.07
CA LYS A 313 -11.61 20.86 25.12
C LYS A 313 -10.46 20.69 26.10
N PHE A 314 -9.24 20.53 25.57
CA PHE A 314 -8.07 20.69 26.42
C PHE A 314 -8.04 22.14 26.90
N PRO A 315 -7.99 22.40 28.21
CA PRO A 315 -7.63 23.74 28.67
C PRO A 315 -6.24 24.08 28.11
N PRO A 316 -5.94 25.36 27.85
CA PRO A 316 -4.60 25.78 27.44
C PRO A 316 -3.59 25.22 28.43
N ALA A 317 -2.43 24.81 27.92
CA ALA A 317 -1.38 24.08 28.62
C ALA A 317 -0.91 24.76 29.92
N SER A 318 -1.72 24.70 30.96
CA SER A 318 -1.29 24.81 32.33
C SER A 318 -0.80 23.42 32.72
N ASN A 319 0.49 23.36 33.05
CA ASN A 319 1.13 22.19 33.65
C ASN A 319 0.19 21.52 34.67
N LYS A 320 -0.17 20.24 34.48
CA LYS A 320 0.00 19.16 35.50
C LYS A 320 -0.82 17.87 35.36
N GLU A 321 -1.69 17.66 34.37
CA GLU A 321 -2.40 16.37 34.35
C GLU A 321 -1.55 15.24 33.76
N LYS A 322 -0.90 14.49 34.67
CA LYS A 322 -0.40 13.14 34.42
C LYS A 322 -1.52 12.17 34.75
N PHE A 323 -1.82 11.24 33.86
CA PHE A 323 -2.73 10.14 34.17
C PHE A 323 -1.93 9.01 34.80
N VAL A 324 -2.32 8.59 36.00
CA VAL A 324 -1.65 7.52 36.74
C VAL A 324 -2.60 6.34 36.87
N LEU A 325 -2.18 5.17 36.39
CA LEU A 325 -2.86 3.90 36.58
C LEU A 325 -2.00 3.03 37.47
N GLU A 326 -2.53 2.54 38.58
CA GLU A 326 -1.82 1.66 39.51
C GLU A 326 -2.57 0.34 39.67
N ASN A 327 -1.83 -0.78 39.65
CA ASN A 327 -2.35 -2.10 39.98
C ASN A 327 -1.26 -2.92 40.68
N GLY A 328 -1.35 -2.98 42.02
CA GLY A 328 -0.33 -3.61 42.85
C GLY A 328 1.02 -2.89 42.73
N ARG A 329 2.07 -3.64 42.35
CA ARG A 329 3.44 -3.12 42.20
C ARG A 329 3.64 -2.31 40.92
N LEU A 330 2.72 -2.44 39.94
CA LEU A 330 2.80 -1.78 38.64
C LEU A 330 2.13 -0.41 38.68
N LYS A 331 2.82 0.61 38.17
CA LYS A 331 2.29 1.96 37.97
C LYS A 331 2.61 2.46 36.57
N VAL A 332 1.61 2.90 35.82
CA VAL A 332 1.74 3.48 34.47
C VAL A 332 1.36 4.95 34.54
N VAL A 333 2.27 5.82 34.13
CA VAL A 333 2.08 7.27 34.12
C VAL A 333 2.10 7.76 32.69
N VAL A 334 0.95 8.20 32.18
CA VAL A 334 0.86 8.86 30.88
C VAL A 334 1.03 10.36 31.10
N ALA A 335 2.06 10.95 30.50
CA ALA A 335 2.33 12.39 30.57
C ALA A 335 2.15 13.00 29.17
N PRO A 336 0.93 13.45 28.80
CA PRO A 336 0.65 13.95 27.45
C PRO A 336 1.54 15.13 27.06
N SER A 337 1.85 16.03 28.01
CA SER A 337 2.72 17.18 27.79
C SER A 337 4.17 16.81 27.46
N LYS A 338 4.59 15.59 27.78
CA LYS A 338 5.93 15.06 27.47
C LYS A 338 5.91 14.01 26.36
N ALA A 339 4.74 13.72 25.80
CA ALA A 339 4.53 12.64 24.83
C ALA A 339 5.18 11.30 25.27
N CYS A 340 5.10 10.96 26.56
CA CYS A 340 5.73 9.75 27.09
C CYS A 340 4.79 8.96 28.00
N ILE A 341 5.00 7.64 28.01
CA ILE A 341 4.37 6.71 28.94
C ILE A 341 5.47 6.13 29.82
N ASP A 342 5.42 6.46 31.11
CA ASP A 342 6.39 5.98 32.08
C ASP A 342 5.82 4.80 32.87
N ILE A 343 6.46 3.64 32.75
CA ILE A 343 6.10 2.46 33.51
C ILE A 343 7.03 2.34 34.72
N TYR A 344 6.45 2.02 35.87
CA TYR A 344 7.09 1.85 37.17
C TYR A 344 6.74 0.49 37.75
N TRP A 345 7.69 -0.12 38.46
CA TRP A 345 7.47 -1.29 39.30
C TRP A 345 8.09 -1.05 40.69
N ASP A 346 7.30 -1.17 41.75
CA ASP A 346 7.67 -0.73 43.11
C ASP A 346 8.26 0.68 43.14
N ASN A 347 7.62 1.59 42.41
CA ASN A 347 8.08 2.97 42.24
C ASN A 347 9.44 3.15 41.54
N LYS A 348 10.08 2.08 41.06
CA LYS A 348 11.26 2.16 40.18
C LYS A 348 10.80 2.31 38.74
N ARG A 349 11.18 3.43 38.09
CA ARG A 349 10.87 3.67 36.67
C ARG A 349 11.61 2.63 35.82
N LEU A 350 10.86 1.87 35.04
CA LEU A 350 11.38 0.84 34.13
C LEU A 350 11.68 1.39 32.73
N THR A 351 11.09 2.54 32.39
CA THR A 351 11.27 3.24 31.12
C THR A 351 12.39 4.28 31.21
N GLU A 352 13.29 4.31 30.24
CA GLU A 352 14.32 5.36 30.09
C GLU A 352 14.14 6.03 28.73
N ASN A 353 14.05 7.37 28.72
CA ASN A 353 13.82 8.25 27.56
C ASN A 353 12.56 7.94 26.73
N LEU A 354 11.64 8.92 26.66
CA LEU A 354 10.41 8.91 25.83
C LEU A 354 9.80 7.50 25.72
N GLY A 355 9.26 6.99 26.83
CA GLY A 355 8.78 5.61 26.93
C GLY A 355 7.85 5.21 25.78
N PHE A 356 8.06 3.97 25.32
CA PHE A 356 7.59 3.35 24.08
C PHE A 356 8.18 3.98 22.80
N VAL A 357 9.10 3.25 22.18
CA VAL A 357 9.13 3.16 20.71
C VAL A 357 8.21 2.03 20.32
#